data_AF-X0PHK8-F1
#
_entry.id   AF-X0PHK8-F1
#
_cell.length_a   1.000
_cell.length_b   1.000
_cell.length_c   1.000
_cell.angle_alpha   90.00
_cell.angle_beta   90.00
_cell.angle_gamma   90.00
#
_symmetry.space_group_name_H-M   'P 1'
#
loop_
_entity.id
_entity.type
_entity.pdbx_description
1 polymer ?
#
loop_
_entity_poly.entity_id
_entity_poly.type
_entity_poly.pdbx_seq_one_letter_code
_entity_poly.pdbx_strand_id
1 'polypeptide(L)'
;MTIKSVLLGASALATAATIGLTPLATANAATTAEPTIVSVNTTFHSDNKGLTIYTDPNGSQNSGKQLPTTISDWRVTREAKDANGQVIAYDLGNGQWVKAADVTQNQGTSNQTTNNNITVKDVSLTVNSNYKNVQVYSDSATTQPTDKLSTVFNLWKVFRVAYDSNGKAVAYQVGLTSWVKATDVTVN
;
A
#
# COMPACT_ATOMS: atom_id res chain seq x y z
N MET A 1 48.85 -57.05 -44.79
CA MET A 1 49.70 -55.91 -44.37
C MET A 1 49.44 -55.67 -42.90
N THR A 2 50.46 -55.92 -42.08
CA THR A 2 50.70 -55.50 -40.68
C THR A 2 49.70 -55.90 -39.58
N ILE A 3 50.18 -56.81 -38.72
CA ILE A 3 49.70 -57.12 -37.36
C ILE A 3 50.15 -56.01 -36.40
N LYS A 4 49.32 -55.63 -35.42
CA LYS A 4 49.78 -55.26 -34.06
C LYS A 4 48.80 -55.78 -33.02
N SER A 5 49.38 -56.37 -31.99
CA SER A 5 48.78 -57.19 -30.93
C SER A 5 48.57 -56.38 -29.64
N VAL A 6 47.82 -56.96 -28.66
CA VAL A 6 48.14 -56.98 -27.20
C VAL A 6 47.85 -55.66 -26.44
N LEU A 7 47.23 -55.56 -25.23
CA LEU A 7 47.03 -56.45 -24.08
C LEU A 7 46.06 -55.81 -23.03
N LEU A 8 45.51 -56.67 -22.13
CA LEU A 8 45.09 -56.48 -20.71
C LEU A 8 44.01 -55.46 -20.29
N GLY A 9 42.90 -56.00 -19.77
CA GLY A 9 42.67 -56.07 -18.31
C GLY A 9 42.07 -54.84 -17.61
N ALA A 10 40.84 -54.98 -17.11
CA ALA A 10 40.45 -54.60 -15.74
C ALA A 10 38.99 -54.99 -15.51
N SER A 11 38.79 -56.05 -14.71
CA SER A 11 37.55 -56.25 -13.96
C SER A 11 37.42 -55.16 -12.91
N ALA A 12 36.32 -54.42 -12.93
CA ALA A 12 35.87 -53.62 -11.79
C ALA A 12 34.42 -53.99 -11.48
N LEU A 13 34.21 -54.54 -10.28
CA LEU A 13 32.90 -54.61 -9.65
C LEU A 13 32.33 -53.19 -9.56
N ALA A 14 31.13 -52.98 -10.09
CA ALA A 14 30.27 -51.89 -9.67
C ALA A 14 29.06 -52.51 -8.98
N THR A 15 29.06 -52.38 -7.66
CA THR A 15 27.94 -52.61 -6.77
C THR A 15 26.69 -51.88 -7.29
N ALA A 16 25.61 -52.64 -7.51
CA ALA A 16 24.31 -52.07 -7.79
C ALA A 16 23.80 -51.36 -6.52
N ALA A 17 23.91 -50.03 -6.48
CA ALA A 17 23.16 -49.22 -5.55
C ALA A 17 21.72 -49.10 -6.08
N THR A 18 20.79 -49.84 -5.50
CA THR A 18 19.35 -49.61 -5.70
C THR A 18 19.01 -48.24 -5.11
N ILE A 19 18.94 -47.21 -5.95
CA ILE A 19 18.40 -45.90 -5.55
C ILE A 19 16.90 -46.09 -5.45
N GLY A 20 16.39 -46.10 -4.21
CA GLY A 20 14.96 -46.01 -3.95
C GLY A 20 14.43 -44.71 -4.54
N LEU A 21 13.71 -44.80 -5.66
CA LEU A 21 12.90 -43.70 -6.18
C LEU A 21 11.72 -43.51 -5.22
N THR A 22 11.83 -42.53 -4.32
CA THR A 22 10.63 -41.98 -3.70
C THR A 22 9.82 -41.28 -4.80
N PRO A 23 8.51 -41.55 -4.93
CA PRO A 23 7.70 -40.80 -5.87
C PRO A 23 7.74 -39.33 -5.47
N LEU A 24 8.08 -38.47 -6.43
CA LEU A 24 8.02 -37.02 -6.30
C LEU A 24 6.55 -36.69 -5.96
N ALA A 25 6.31 -36.21 -4.74
CA ALA A 25 4.98 -35.76 -4.36
C ALA A 25 4.50 -34.74 -5.39
N THR A 26 3.35 -35.00 -5.98
CA THR A 26 2.67 -34.04 -6.84
C THR A 26 2.47 -32.77 -6.01
N ALA A 27 3.21 -31.72 -6.33
CA ALA A 27 2.95 -30.41 -5.76
C ALA A 27 1.57 -30.00 -6.28
N ASN A 28 0.55 -30.15 -5.44
CA ASN A 28 -0.72 -29.46 -5.62
C ASN A 28 -0.38 -27.97 -5.52
N ALA A 29 -0.09 -27.35 -6.66
CA ALA A 29 -0.07 -25.91 -6.75
C ALA A 29 -1.48 -25.46 -6.38
N ALA A 30 -1.65 -24.98 -5.15
CA ALA A 30 -2.85 -24.25 -4.79
C ALA A 30 -2.92 -23.08 -5.76
N THR A 31 -3.82 -23.14 -6.74
CA THR A 31 -4.20 -21.99 -7.55
C THR A 31 -4.96 -21.04 -6.64
N THR A 32 -4.23 -20.30 -5.81
CA THR A 32 -4.74 -19.05 -5.25
C THR A 32 -5.03 -18.15 -6.42
N ALA A 33 -6.30 -17.79 -6.59
CA ALA A 33 -6.71 -16.85 -7.62
C ALA A 33 -5.87 -15.57 -7.49
N GLU A 34 -5.35 -15.08 -8.62
CA GLU A 34 -4.61 -13.83 -8.66
C GLU A 34 -5.49 -12.68 -8.14
N PRO A 35 -4.98 -11.83 -7.24
CA PRO A 35 -5.76 -10.75 -6.68
C PRO A 35 -6.04 -9.70 -7.74
N THR A 36 -7.23 -9.11 -7.67
CA THR A 36 -7.57 -7.96 -8.52
C THR A 36 -6.86 -6.73 -7.98
N ILE A 37 -6.08 -6.06 -8.82
CA ILE A 37 -5.38 -4.83 -8.46
C ILE A 37 -6.19 -3.62 -8.90
N VAL A 38 -6.51 -2.75 -7.96
CA VAL A 38 -7.22 -1.50 -8.21
C VAL A 38 -6.38 -0.32 -7.75
N SER A 39 -6.26 0.69 -8.61
CA SER A 39 -5.64 1.96 -8.26
C SER A 39 -6.52 2.71 -7.28
N VAL A 40 -5.92 3.11 -6.16
CA VAL A 40 -6.59 3.89 -5.11
C VAL A 40 -5.71 5.07 -4.72
N ASN A 41 -6.20 5.89 -3.80
CA ASN A 41 -5.41 6.98 -3.25
C ASN A 41 -5.82 7.25 -1.81
N THR A 42 -5.65 6.22 -0.98
CA THR A 42 -6.02 6.19 0.44
C THR A 42 -4.76 6.28 1.31
N THR A 43 -4.94 6.28 2.63
CA THR A 43 -3.85 6.21 3.60
C THR A 43 -4.19 5.12 4.62
N PHE A 44 -3.19 4.37 5.08
CA PHE A 44 -3.36 3.52 6.26
C PHE A 44 -2.41 3.96 7.38
N HIS A 45 -2.77 3.62 8.61
CA HIS A 45 -1.97 3.91 9.80
C HIS A 45 -1.23 2.66 10.29
N SER A 46 0.09 2.70 10.39
CA SER A 46 0.93 1.59 10.86
C SER A 46 1.10 1.55 12.38
N ASP A 47 0.55 2.52 13.12
CA ASP A 47 0.80 2.73 14.57
C ASP A 47 2.31 2.82 14.91
N ASN A 48 3.14 3.35 14.01
CA ASN A 48 4.61 3.35 14.17
C ASN A 48 5.21 1.92 14.26
N LYS A 49 4.52 0.90 13.75
CA LYS A 49 5.01 -0.48 13.68
C LYS A 49 5.83 -0.72 12.42
N GLY A 50 6.89 -1.52 12.55
CA GLY A 50 7.71 -1.97 11.44
C GLY A 50 7.03 -3.08 10.64
N LEU A 51 6.05 -2.73 9.82
CA LEU A 51 5.32 -3.71 9.00
C LEU A 51 6.22 -4.25 7.87
N THR A 52 6.11 -5.54 7.57
CA THR A 52 6.89 -6.18 6.52
C THR A 52 6.48 -5.68 5.13
N ILE A 53 7.47 -5.38 4.30
CA ILE A 53 7.27 -5.03 2.89
C ILE A 53 7.42 -6.29 2.04
N TYR A 54 6.49 -6.50 1.12
CA TYR A 54 6.43 -7.60 0.16
C TYR A 54 6.60 -7.07 -1.27
N THR A 55 7.12 -7.91 -2.16
CA THR A 55 7.33 -7.58 -3.58
C THR A 55 6.15 -8.00 -4.46
N ASP A 56 5.16 -8.69 -3.90
CA ASP A 56 4.00 -9.22 -4.58
C ASP A 56 2.69 -8.84 -3.86
N PRO A 57 1.58 -8.70 -4.60
CA PRO A 57 0.28 -8.32 -4.03
C PRO A 57 -0.36 -9.41 -3.14
N ASN A 58 0.09 -10.66 -3.22
CA ASN A 58 -0.37 -11.74 -2.34
C ASN A 58 0.34 -11.74 -0.98
N GLY A 59 1.38 -10.91 -0.79
CA GLY A 59 2.17 -10.90 0.44
C GLY A 59 2.90 -12.21 0.71
N SER A 60 3.30 -12.92 -0.35
CA SER A 60 3.99 -14.22 -0.26
C SER A 60 5.51 -14.09 -0.40
N GLN A 61 5.99 -13.03 -1.05
CA GLN A 61 7.39 -12.74 -1.32
C GLN A 61 7.87 -11.58 -0.45
N ASN A 62 8.45 -11.91 0.70
CA ASN A 62 9.01 -10.92 1.61
C ASN A 62 10.24 -10.24 0.96
N SER A 63 10.29 -8.91 0.99
CA SER A 63 11.42 -8.13 0.45
C SER A 63 12.66 -8.11 1.36
N GLY A 64 12.54 -8.58 2.60
CA GLY A 64 13.54 -8.44 3.66
C GLY A 64 13.56 -7.06 4.32
N LYS A 65 12.62 -6.16 3.97
CA LYS A 65 12.52 -4.81 4.51
C LYS A 65 11.26 -4.63 5.36
N GLN A 66 11.30 -3.63 6.22
CA GLN A 66 10.17 -3.18 7.03
C GLN A 66 9.94 -1.69 6.86
N LEU A 67 8.71 -1.25 7.15
CA LEU A 67 8.41 0.17 7.27
C LEU A 67 9.21 0.78 8.44
N PRO A 68 9.72 2.02 8.30
CA PRO A 68 10.30 2.74 9.42
C PRO A 68 9.23 3.04 10.47
N THR A 69 9.60 2.88 11.74
CA THR A 69 8.75 3.15 12.91
C THR A 69 8.61 4.64 13.24
N THR A 70 9.29 5.51 12.50
CA THR A 70 9.19 6.97 12.65
C THR A 70 8.05 7.57 11.84
N ILE A 71 7.39 6.78 10.99
CA ILE A 71 6.29 7.19 10.12
C ILE A 71 5.10 6.29 10.39
N SER A 72 4.00 6.88 10.82
CA SER A 72 2.76 6.16 11.11
C SER A 72 1.76 6.19 9.95
N ASP A 73 1.75 7.22 9.12
CA ASP A 73 0.79 7.37 8.02
C ASP A 73 1.42 7.06 6.67
N TRP A 74 0.84 6.09 5.95
CA TRP A 74 1.37 5.58 4.70
C TRP A 74 0.35 5.74 3.58
N ARG A 75 0.74 6.44 2.50
CA ARG A 75 -0.09 6.58 1.31
C ARG A 75 -0.16 5.24 0.56
N VAL A 76 -1.38 4.86 0.22
CA VAL A 76 -1.71 3.70 -0.60
C VAL A 76 -2.02 4.17 -2.02
N THR A 77 -1.33 3.58 -2.98
CA THR A 77 -1.48 3.87 -4.42
C THR A 77 -2.29 2.79 -5.14
N ARG A 78 -2.27 1.56 -4.63
CA ARG A 78 -3.08 0.44 -5.14
C ARG A 78 -3.51 -0.48 -4.00
N GLU A 79 -4.64 -1.15 -4.19
CA GLU A 79 -5.13 -2.23 -3.32
C GLU A 79 -5.13 -3.54 -4.11
N ALA A 80 -4.72 -4.62 -3.44
CA ALA A 80 -4.93 -5.98 -3.91
C ALA A 80 -6.19 -6.53 -3.24
N LYS A 81 -7.15 -7.01 -4.04
CA LYS A 81 -8.41 -7.58 -3.57
C LYS A 81 -8.50 -9.07 -3.90
N ASP A 82 -9.02 -9.85 -2.97
CA ASP A 82 -9.33 -11.26 -3.22
C ASP A 82 -10.55 -11.43 -4.14
N ALA A 83 -10.92 -12.68 -4.44
CA ALA A 83 -12.07 -13.00 -5.29
C ALA A 83 -13.42 -12.51 -4.73
N ASN A 84 -13.50 -12.22 -3.44
CA ASN A 84 -14.69 -11.69 -2.77
C ASN A 84 -14.69 -10.14 -2.72
N GLY A 85 -13.66 -9.49 -3.27
CA GLY A 85 -13.48 -8.03 -3.24
C GLY A 85 -12.88 -7.49 -1.94
N GLN A 86 -12.47 -8.36 -1.00
CA GLN A 86 -11.84 -7.98 0.25
C GLN A 86 -10.39 -7.55 0.00
N VAL A 87 -9.98 -6.43 0.59
CA VAL A 87 -8.59 -5.95 0.48
C VAL A 87 -7.68 -6.86 1.30
N ILE A 88 -6.64 -7.39 0.66
CA ILE A 88 -5.64 -8.30 1.26
C ILE A 88 -4.25 -7.66 1.37
N ALA A 89 -3.93 -6.66 0.53
CA ALA A 89 -2.67 -5.92 0.61
C ALA A 89 -2.79 -4.49 0.06
N TYR A 90 -1.89 -3.63 0.52
CA TYR A 90 -1.77 -2.21 0.17
C TYR A 90 -0.42 -1.95 -0.50
N ASP A 91 -0.41 -1.33 -1.68
CA ASP A 91 0.81 -0.88 -2.36
C ASP A 91 1.14 0.56 -2.01
N LEU A 92 2.34 0.79 -1.51
CA LEU A 92 2.86 2.11 -1.16
C LEU A 92 3.57 2.81 -2.32
N GLY A 93 3.60 2.15 -3.48
CA GLY A 93 4.24 2.59 -4.69
C GLY A 93 5.44 1.71 -5.03
N ASN A 94 5.72 1.59 -6.33
CA ASN A 94 6.80 0.77 -6.88
C ASN A 94 6.69 -0.73 -6.53
N GLY A 95 5.48 -1.23 -6.29
CA GLY A 95 5.27 -2.65 -5.96
C GLY A 95 5.75 -3.01 -4.56
N GLN A 96 5.64 -2.08 -3.61
CA GLN A 96 5.96 -2.30 -2.21
C GLN A 96 4.66 -2.54 -1.45
N TRP A 97 4.39 -3.81 -1.17
CA TRP A 97 3.12 -4.26 -0.63
C TRP A 97 3.20 -4.50 0.87
N VAL A 98 2.13 -4.17 1.59
CA VAL A 98 1.96 -4.48 3.01
C VAL A 98 0.65 -5.24 3.17
N LYS A 99 0.61 -6.30 3.97
CA LYS A 99 -0.63 -7.07 4.16
C LYS A 99 -1.67 -6.24 4.89
N ALA A 100 -2.90 -6.26 4.39
CA ALA A 100 -4.01 -5.56 5.02
C ALA A 100 -4.32 -6.11 6.43
N ALA A 101 -4.07 -7.40 6.67
CA ALA A 101 -4.26 -8.04 7.98
C ALA A 101 -3.22 -7.58 9.04
N ASP A 102 -2.04 -7.15 8.61
CA ASP A 102 -0.98 -6.66 9.51
C ASP A 102 -1.19 -5.17 9.87
N VAL A 103 -2.01 -4.50 9.06
CA VAL A 103 -2.47 -3.16 9.33
C VAL A 103 -3.66 -3.26 10.28
N THR A 104 -3.62 -2.53 11.39
CA THR A 104 -4.84 -2.32 12.18
C THR A 104 -5.74 -1.43 11.34
N GLN A 105 -6.59 -2.07 10.55
CA GLN A 105 -7.47 -1.40 9.61
C GLN A 105 -8.45 -0.57 10.43
N ASN A 106 -8.17 0.72 10.60
CA ASN A 106 -9.25 1.69 10.59
C ASN A 106 -9.83 1.61 9.18
N GLN A 107 -10.70 0.62 8.97
CA GLN A 107 -11.52 0.49 7.77
C GLN A 107 -12.01 1.89 7.43
N GLY A 108 -11.73 2.31 6.19
CA GLY A 108 -12.07 3.61 5.63
C GLY A 108 -13.59 3.82 5.57
N THR A 109 -14.17 4.03 6.73
CA THR A 109 -15.26 4.93 7.05
C THR A 109 -14.85 5.57 8.37
N SER A 110 -13.72 6.29 8.36
CA SER A 110 -13.39 7.14 9.49
C SER A 110 -14.32 8.35 9.41
N ASN A 111 -15.59 8.17 9.79
CA ASN A 111 -16.36 9.25 10.40
C ASN A 111 -15.62 9.59 11.70
N GLN A 112 -14.48 10.27 11.58
CA GLN A 112 -13.74 10.78 12.71
C GLN A 112 -14.55 11.98 13.22
N THR A 113 -15.51 11.71 14.10
CA THR A 113 -16.17 12.75 14.87
C THR A 113 -15.15 13.29 15.86
N THR A 114 -14.46 14.37 15.49
CA THR A 114 -13.71 15.17 16.47
C THR A 114 -14.71 15.91 17.36
N ASN A 115 -14.30 16.29 18.57
CA ASN A 115 -15.13 16.95 19.61
C ASN A 115 -15.83 18.27 19.17
N ASN A 116 -15.71 18.65 17.90
CA ASN A 116 -16.29 19.84 17.29
C ASN A 116 -17.48 19.53 16.34
N ASN A 117 -18.08 18.33 16.42
CA ASN A 117 -19.18 17.92 15.54
C ASN A 117 -18.80 17.90 14.03
N ILE A 118 -17.52 17.65 13.75
CA ILE A 118 -16.96 17.58 12.39
C ILE A 118 -16.89 16.11 11.98
N THR A 119 -17.46 15.75 10.83
CA THR A 119 -17.33 14.42 10.22
C THR A 119 -16.33 14.46 9.06
N VAL A 120 -15.30 13.63 9.10
CA VAL A 120 -14.34 13.51 7.99
C VAL A 120 -14.75 12.37 7.04
N LYS A 121 -14.60 12.55 5.73
CA LYS A 121 -14.82 11.49 4.72
C LYS A 121 -13.75 11.52 3.65
N ASP A 122 -13.32 10.34 3.21
CA ASP A 122 -12.42 10.20 2.08
C ASP A 122 -13.10 10.60 0.76
N VAL A 123 -12.40 11.36 -0.07
CA VAL A 123 -12.88 11.80 -1.39
C VAL A 123 -11.74 11.82 -2.40
N SER A 124 -12.08 11.93 -3.68
CA SER A 124 -11.12 12.22 -4.74
C SER A 124 -11.63 13.38 -5.57
N LEU A 125 -11.27 14.60 -5.19
CA LEU A 125 -11.58 15.84 -5.92
C LEU A 125 -10.37 16.77 -5.97
N THR A 126 -10.50 17.88 -6.69
CA THR A 126 -9.47 18.91 -6.75
C THR A 126 -10.03 20.24 -6.29
N VAL A 127 -9.24 21.04 -5.59
CA VAL A 127 -9.57 22.42 -5.23
C VAL A 127 -8.59 23.41 -5.83
N ASN A 128 -9.08 24.60 -6.16
CA ASN A 128 -8.32 25.68 -6.74
C ASN A 128 -8.06 26.76 -5.68
N SER A 129 -6.80 27.04 -5.36
CA SER A 129 -6.38 28.13 -4.47
C SER A 129 -6.30 29.49 -5.17
N ASN A 130 -6.50 29.54 -6.50
CA ASN A 130 -6.36 30.73 -7.34
C ASN A 130 -5.01 31.43 -7.16
N TYR A 131 -3.93 30.65 -7.00
CA TYR A 131 -2.57 31.13 -6.72
C TYR A 131 -2.46 32.02 -5.47
N LYS A 132 -3.43 31.95 -4.56
CA LYS A 132 -3.41 32.68 -3.28
C LYS A 132 -2.62 31.90 -2.25
N ASN A 133 -1.96 32.64 -1.35
CA ASN A 133 -1.49 32.08 -0.08
C ASN A 133 -2.75 31.73 0.74
N VAL A 134 -3.07 30.43 0.80
CA VAL A 134 -4.14 29.87 1.61
C VAL A 134 -3.52 29.27 2.86
N GLN A 135 -4.07 29.58 4.03
CA GLN A 135 -3.60 29.03 5.30
C GLN A 135 -3.83 27.52 5.37
N VAL A 136 -2.76 26.79 5.72
CA VAL A 136 -2.77 25.36 6.02
C VAL A 136 -2.87 25.16 7.53
N TYR A 137 -3.63 24.14 7.93
CA TYR A 137 -3.86 23.74 9.31
C TYR A 137 -3.45 22.27 9.51
N SER A 138 -3.03 21.91 10.73
CA SER A 138 -2.74 20.52 11.09
C SER A 138 -4.00 19.70 11.45
N ASP A 139 -5.14 20.37 11.67
CA ASP A 139 -6.39 19.77 12.11
C ASP A 139 -7.56 20.07 11.17
N SER A 140 -8.52 19.12 11.08
CA SER A 140 -9.71 19.23 10.23
C SER A 140 -10.72 20.29 10.70
N ALA A 141 -10.62 20.75 11.96
CA ALA A 141 -11.40 21.87 12.47
C ALA A 141 -10.78 23.24 12.14
N THR A 142 -9.59 23.27 11.51
CA THR A 142 -8.88 24.49 11.07
C THR A 142 -8.59 25.47 12.21
N THR A 143 -8.12 24.95 13.35
CA THR A 143 -7.82 25.73 14.57
C THR A 143 -6.32 25.91 14.82
N GLN A 144 -5.47 25.05 14.24
CA GLN A 144 -4.02 25.01 14.45
C GLN A 144 -3.28 25.34 13.14
N PRO A 145 -2.99 26.63 12.86
CA PRO A 145 -2.30 27.03 11.63
C PRO A 145 -0.85 26.54 11.63
N THR A 146 -0.37 26.07 10.48
CA THR A 146 1.01 25.57 10.31
C THR A 146 1.79 26.33 9.24
N ASP A 147 1.28 26.35 8.01
CA ASP A 147 1.99 26.91 6.85
C ASP A 147 0.99 27.49 5.83
N LYS A 148 1.45 27.80 4.61
CA LYS A 148 0.65 28.36 3.53
C LYS A 148 0.84 27.54 2.26
N LEU A 149 -0.23 27.42 1.48
CA LEU A 149 -0.15 26.83 0.15
C LEU A 149 0.78 27.64 -0.75
N SER A 150 1.51 26.94 -1.63
CA SER A 150 2.34 27.56 -2.66
C SER A 150 1.49 28.43 -3.58
N THR A 151 2.04 29.57 -3.98
CA THR A 151 1.43 30.46 -5.00
C THR A 151 1.95 30.17 -6.41
N VAL A 152 2.83 29.18 -6.58
CA VAL A 152 3.34 28.72 -7.89
C VAL A 152 2.35 27.80 -8.58
N PHE A 153 1.54 27.07 -7.81
CA PHE A 153 0.51 26.15 -8.29
C PHE A 153 -0.83 26.52 -7.67
N ASN A 154 -1.92 26.23 -8.36
CA ASN A 154 -3.27 26.56 -7.89
C ASN A 154 -4.18 25.34 -7.72
N LEU A 155 -3.86 24.19 -8.33
CA LEU A 155 -4.67 22.98 -8.21
C LEU A 155 -4.10 22.03 -7.16
N TRP A 156 -4.94 21.65 -6.21
CA TRP A 156 -4.57 20.81 -5.07
C TRP A 156 -5.50 19.61 -5.01
N LYS A 157 -4.92 18.41 -5.02
CA LYS A 157 -5.69 17.19 -4.84
C LYS A 157 -6.20 17.12 -3.40
N VAL A 158 -7.49 16.84 -3.25
CA VAL A 158 -8.12 16.63 -1.96
C VAL A 158 -8.23 15.13 -1.68
N PHE A 159 -7.77 14.73 -0.49
CA PHE A 159 -7.82 13.35 -0.01
C PHE A 159 -9.03 13.10 0.90
N ARG A 160 -9.38 14.10 1.71
CA ARG A 160 -10.49 14.04 2.68
C ARG A 160 -11.23 15.36 2.76
N VAL A 161 -12.53 15.30 3.09
CA VAL A 161 -13.38 16.47 3.36
C VAL A 161 -13.87 16.39 4.79
N ALA A 162 -13.77 17.50 5.49
CA ALA A 162 -14.41 17.70 6.80
C ALA A 162 -15.77 18.37 6.59
N TYR A 163 -16.81 17.81 7.18
CA TYR A 163 -18.19 18.31 7.14
C TYR A 163 -18.62 18.78 8.52
N ASP A 164 -19.37 19.86 8.59
CA ASP A 164 -20.07 20.26 9.82
C ASP A 164 -21.27 19.34 10.12
N SER A 165 -21.97 19.61 11.22
CA SER A 165 -23.16 18.86 11.64
C SER A 165 -24.34 18.93 10.66
N ASN A 166 -24.33 19.91 9.74
CA ASN A 166 -25.35 20.07 8.71
C ASN A 166 -24.94 19.39 7.38
N GLY A 167 -23.78 18.72 7.34
CA GLY A 167 -23.25 18.10 6.13
C GLY A 167 -22.64 19.09 5.14
N LYS A 168 -22.31 20.31 5.56
CA LYS A 168 -21.60 21.29 4.72
C LYS A 168 -20.09 21.09 4.84
N ALA A 169 -19.38 21.06 3.71
CA ALA A 169 -17.92 21.00 3.71
C ALA A 169 -17.33 22.27 4.34
N VAL A 170 -16.45 22.08 5.33
CA VAL A 170 -15.77 23.17 6.05
C VAL A 170 -14.26 23.14 5.88
N ALA A 171 -13.67 22.00 5.55
CA ALA A 171 -12.24 21.90 5.22
C ALA A 171 -11.95 20.78 4.22
N TYR A 172 -10.85 20.96 3.48
CA TYR A 172 -10.31 20.00 2.53
C TYR A 172 -8.89 19.62 2.93
N GLN A 173 -8.61 18.33 2.96
CA GLN A 173 -7.27 17.83 3.19
C GLN A 173 -6.49 17.78 1.87
N VAL A 174 -5.45 18.58 1.74
CA VAL A 174 -4.64 18.75 0.51
C VAL A 174 -3.21 18.18 0.63
N GLY A 175 -2.92 17.52 1.74
CA GLY A 175 -1.65 16.82 2.02
C GLY A 175 -1.85 15.76 3.11
N LEU A 176 -0.76 15.14 3.58
CA LEU A 176 -0.85 14.05 4.58
C LEU A 176 -1.53 14.48 5.88
N THR A 177 -1.22 15.68 6.37
CA THR A 177 -1.80 16.30 7.57
C THR A 177 -2.28 17.73 7.34
N SER A 178 -2.28 18.16 6.08
CA SER A 178 -2.52 19.55 5.67
C SER A 178 -3.98 19.77 5.32
N TRP A 179 -4.66 20.62 6.09
CA TRP A 179 -6.05 21.01 5.87
C TRP A 179 -6.14 22.48 5.45
N VAL A 180 -7.06 22.80 4.56
CA VAL A 180 -7.42 24.18 4.20
C VAL A 180 -8.92 24.39 4.37
N LYS A 181 -9.34 25.61 4.73
CA LYS A 181 -10.77 25.93 4.85
C LYS A 181 -11.46 25.85 3.51
N ALA A 182 -12.67 25.28 3.50
CA ALA A 182 -13.45 25.14 2.28
C ALA A 182 -13.88 26.49 1.69
N THR A 183 -13.92 27.56 2.49
CA THR A 183 -14.21 28.93 2.04
C THR A 183 -13.05 29.60 1.31
N ASP A 184 -11.83 29.09 1.49
CA ASP A 184 -10.60 29.76 1.02
C ASP A 184 -10.15 29.22 -0.34
N VAL A 185 -10.83 28.19 -0.84
CA VAL A 185 -10.57 27.51 -2.12
C VAL A 185 -11.90 27.24 -2.84
N THR A 186 -11.82 26.93 -4.13
CA THR A 186 -13.00 26.56 -4.94
C THR A 186 -12.88 25.13 -5.41
N VAL A 187 -13.95 24.33 -5.30
CA VAL A 187 -13.99 22.98 -5.88
C VAL A 187 -13.97 23.10 -7.40
N ASN A 188 -13.12 22.32 -8.05
CA ASN A 188 -12.97 22.30 -9.51
C ASN A 188 -13.51 21.00 -10.10
#